data_AF-A1CN00-F1
#
_entry.id   AF-A1CN00-F1
#
_cell.length_a   1.000
_cell.length_b   1.000
_cell.length_c   1.000
_cell.angle_alpha   90.00
_cell.angle_beta   90.00
_cell.angle_gamma   90.00
#
_symmetry.space_group_name_H-M   'P 1'
#
loop_
_entity.id
_entity.type
_entity.pdbx_description
1 polymer ?
#
loop_
_entity_poly.entity_id
_entity_poly.type
_entity_poly.pdbx_seq_one_letter_code
_entity_poly.pdbx_strand_id
1 'polypeptide(L)'
;MRAVAFLFLGLLIISNLTIRSRLPPKPTPFAFNQFWVPFKELPFLPVALGTFFFFWGFLMPTNFIILQAVHDGMSLRLSGYLLAILNALSVISIIFPGWLGDRLGRFNVIVSTTYLTSIIVPALWISGHGNAPLIVFVSLVGFTSGTFVSIVNAAYPSHLHQLVFRKADSG
;
A
#
# COMPACT_ATOMS: atom_id res chain seq x y z
N MET A 1 23.60 -1.07 7.52
CA MET A 1 22.96 0.10 6.88
C MET A 1 23.64 0.54 5.58
N ARG A 2 24.97 0.79 5.51
CA ARG A 2 25.62 1.30 4.28
C ARG A 2 25.63 0.33 3.08
N ALA A 3 25.90 -0.96 3.31
CA ALA A 3 25.89 -1.97 2.24
C ALA A 3 24.53 -2.08 1.54
N VAL A 4 23.44 -1.96 2.31
CA VAL A 4 22.06 -1.99 1.79
C VAL A 4 21.76 -0.74 0.93
N ALA A 5 22.30 0.42 1.31
CA ALA A 5 22.16 1.64 0.52
C ALA A 5 22.84 1.55 -0.85
N PHE A 6 24.05 0.99 -0.91
CA PHE A 6 24.74 0.75 -2.19
C PHE A 6 24.03 -0.29 -3.06
N LEU A 7 23.44 -1.32 -2.44
CA LEU A 7 22.63 -2.32 -3.14
C LEU A 7 21.37 -1.68 -3.77
N PHE A 8 20.64 -0.85 -3.02
CA PHE A 8 19.50 -0.10 -3.56
C PHE A 8 19.92 0.87 -4.68
N LEU A 9 21.05 1.57 -4.53
CA LEU A 9 21.58 2.48 -5.55
C LEU A 9 21.87 1.73 -6.86
N GLY A 10 22.52 0.57 -6.80
CA GLY A 10 22.80 -0.25 -7.98
C GLY A 10 21.52 -0.71 -8.69
N LEU A 11 20.54 -1.21 -7.93
CA LEU A 11 19.25 -1.64 -8.49
C LEU A 11 18.45 -0.50 -9.10
N LEU A 12 18.51 0.71 -8.50
CA LEU A 12 17.88 1.92 -9.03
C LEU A 12 18.54 2.38 -10.33
N ILE A 13 19.88 2.33 -10.42
CA ILE A 13 20.61 2.65 -11.65
C ILE A 13 20.18 1.70 -12.76
N ILE A 14 20.16 0.39 -12.50
CA ILE A 14 19.71 -0.61 -13.48
C ILE A 14 18.25 -0.36 -13.89
N SER A 15 17.36 -0.09 -12.93
CA SER A 15 15.95 0.23 -13.22
C SER A 15 15.80 1.48 -14.10
N ASN A 16 16.54 2.55 -13.82
CA ASN A 16 16.51 3.77 -14.63
C ASN A 16 17.04 3.54 -16.05
N LEU A 17 18.08 2.73 -16.21
CA LEU A 17 18.63 2.39 -17.52
C LEU A 17 17.72 1.43 -18.32
N THR A 18 16.95 0.59 -17.63
CA THR A 18 16.09 -0.43 -18.25
C THR A 18 14.67 0.06 -18.52
N ILE A 19 14.19 1.05 -17.75
CA ILE A 19 12.89 1.70 -17.98
C ILE A 19 12.94 2.37 -19.35
N ARG A 20 12.18 1.81 -20.30
CA ARG A 20 11.82 2.46 -21.55
C ARG A 20 10.38 2.93 -21.44
N SER A 21 10.14 4.21 -21.72
CA SER A 21 8.78 4.73 -21.79
C SER A 21 8.02 3.99 -22.89
N ARG A 22 6.98 3.24 -22.50
CA ARG A 22 6.10 2.53 -23.43
C ARG A 22 5.14 3.47 -24.17
N LEU A 23 4.94 4.70 -23.69
CA LEU A 23 4.03 5.69 -24.27
C LEU A 23 4.79 6.92 -24.78
N PRO A 24 4.39 7.50 -25.92
CA PRO A 24 4.95 8.75 -26.41
C PRO A 24 4.71 9.86 -25.37
N PRO A 25 5.74 10.62 -24.97
CA PRO A 25 5.59 11.70 -24.01
C PRO A 25 4.67 12.77 -24.60
N LYS A 26 3.47 12.93 -24.03
CA LYS A 26 2.65 14.13 -24.27
C LYS A 26 3.18 15.23 -23.35
N PRO A 27 3.77 16.32 -23.87
CA PRO A 27 4.21 17.42 -23.03
C PRO A 27 2.98 18.10 -22.43
N THR A 28 2.65 17.75 -21.20
CA THR A 28 1.69 18.51 -20.39
C THR A 28 2.43 19.67 -19.75
N PRO A 29 2.00 20.93 -19.94
CA PRO A 29 2.64 22.07 -19.30
C PRO A 29 2.55 21.92 -17.79
N PHE A 30 3.68 22.11 -17.10
CA PHE A 30 3.77 22.04 -15.64
C PHE A 30 3.01 23.23 -15.04
N ALA A 31 1.74 23.02 -14.71
CA ALA A 31 0.90 24.05 -14.12
C ALA A 31 0.70 23.74 -12.64
N PHE A 32 1.19 24.60 -11.75
CA PHE A 32 0.94 24.50 -10.30
C PHE A 32 -0.55 24.34 -9.97
N ASN A 33 -1.42 24.90 -10.79
CA ASN A 33 -2.87 24.78 -10.65
C ASN A 33 -3.38 23.33 -10.77
N GLN A 34 -2.68 22.45 -11.50
CA GLN A 34 -3.03 21.02 -11.62
C GLN A 34 -2.85 20.23 -10.32
N PHE A 35 -2.05 20.72 -9.35
CA PHE A 35 -1.95 20.11 -8.03
C PHE A 35 -3.13 20.45 -7.13
N TRP A 36 -3.78 21.60 -7.34
CA TRP A 36 -4.93 22.06 -6.54
C TRP A 36 -6.28 21.59 -7.08
N VAL A 37 -6.36 21.28 -8.38
CA VAL A 37 -7.58 20.79 -9.04
C VAL A 37 -8.12 19.48 -8.42
N PRO A 38 -7.29 18.46 -8.10
CA PRO A 38 -7.76 17.20 -7.50
C PRO A 38 -8.40 17.39 -6.12
N PHE A 39 -7.90 18.34 -5.32
CA PHE A 39 -8.45 18.61 -3.98
C PHE A 39 -9.85 19.24 -4.01
N LYS A 40 -10.28 19.78 -5.16
CA LYS A 40 -11.65 20.31 -5.33
C LYS A 40 -12.68 19.23 -5.69
N GLU A 41 -12.22 18.02 -5.99
CA GLU A 41 -13.10 16.90 -6.34
C GLU A 41 -13.54 16.18 -5.06
N LEU A 42 -14.86 16.20 -4.78
CA LEU A 42 -15.47 15.57 -3.60
C LEU A 42 -15.06 14.11 -3.33
N PRO A 43 -14.90 13.21 -4.32
CA PRO A 43 -14.50 11.83 -4.06
C PRO A 43 -12.98 11.65 -3.79
N PHE A 44 -12.14 12.64 -4.11
CA PHE A 44 -10.69 12.53 -3.90
C PHE A 44 -10.30 12.73 -2.43
N LEU A 45 -10.90 13.72 -1.77
CA LEU A 45 -10.61 14.07 -0.38
C LEU A 45 -10.75 12.88 0.61
N PRO A 46 -11.86 12.11 0.62
CA PRO A 46 -12.03 11.01 1.57
C PRO A 46 -11.07 9.85 1.31
N VAL A 47 -10.70 9.58 0.05
CA VAL A 47 -9.71 8.53 -0.28
C VAL A 47 -8.31 8.96 0.16
N ALA A 48 -7.95 10.22 -0.07
CA ALA A 48 -6.67 10.77 0.36
C ALA A 48 -6.53 10.76 1.89
N LEU A 49 -7.56 11.22 2.61
CA LEU A 49 -7.61 11.17 4.07
C LEU A 49 -7.59 9.73 4.58
N GLY A 50 -8.40 8.83 4.00
CA GLY A 50 -8.42 7.42 4.37
C GLY A 50 -7.07 6.74 4.18
N THR A 51 -6.39 7.03 3.08
CA THR A 51 -5.03 6.54 2.80
C THR A 51 -4.02 7.07 3.82
N PHE A 52 -4.12 8.36 4.17
CA PHE A 52 -3.28 8.95 5.21
C PHE A 52 -3.44 8.25 6.55
N PHE A 53 -4.68 8.08 7.03
CA PHE A 53 -4.96 7.39 8.29
C PHE A 53 -4.58 5.92 8.24
N PHE A 54 -4.77 5.24 7.10
CA PHE A 54 -4.35 3.86 6.92
C PHE A 54 -2.84 3.69 7.08
N PHE A 55 -2.03 4.51 6.40
CA PHE A 55 -0.57 4.46 6.56
C PHE A 55 -0.15 4.79 7.99
N TRP A 56 -0.77 5.79 8.61
CA TRP A 56 -0.48 6.15 10.00
C TRP A 56 -0.75 4.99 10.97
N GLY A 57 -1.91 4.34 10.82
CA GLY A 57 -2.30 3.16 11.60
C GLY A 57 -1.46 1.92 11.30
N PHE A 58 -0.99 1.75 10.06
CA PHE A 58 -0.18 0.61 9.62
C PHE A 58 1.29 0.69 10.06
N LEU A 59 1.84 1.91 10.18
CA LEU A 59 3.22 2.11 10.62
C LEU A 59 3.46 1.66 12.07
N MET A 60 2.45 1.78 12.94
CA MET A 60 2.51 1.32 14.33
C MET A 60 2.79 -0.19 14.45
N PRO A 61 1.92 -1.09 13.94
CA PRO A 61 2.13 -2.51 14.08
C PRO A 61 3.40 -2.98 13.37
N THR A 62 3.74 -2.41 12.20
CA THR A 62 4.96 -2.80 11.49
C THR A 62 6.25 -2.46 12.23
N ASN A 63 6.29 -1.35 12.97
CA ASN A 63 7.48 -0.98 13.74
C ASN A 63 7.57 -1.71 15.08
N PHE A 64 6.45 -1.89 15.78
CA PHE A 64 6.45 -2.43 17.14
C PHE A 64 6.32 -3.96 17.23
N ILE A 65 6.05 -4.66 16.12
CA ILE A 65 5.73 -6.10 16.17
C ILE A 65 6.89 -6.94 16.68
N ILE A 66 8.11 -6.58 16.29
CA ILE A 66 9.31 -7.30 16.72
C ILE A 66 9.52 -7.12 18.21
N LEU A 67 9.32 -5.90 18.72
CA LEU A 67 9.45 -5.58 20.13
C LEU A 67 8.41 -6.33 20.97
N GLN A 68 7.15 -6.32 20.52
CA GLN A 68 6.07 -7.07 21.17
C GLN A 68 6.33 -8.57 21.14
N ALA A 69 6.76 -9.12 20.00
CA ALA A 69 7.07 -10.54 19.89
C ALA A 69 8.16 -10.98 20.87
N VAL A 70 9.23 -10.19 21.00
CA VAL A 70 10.31 -10.46 21.96
C VAL A 70 9.81 -10.34 23.40
N HIS A 71 8.99 -9.34 23.71
CA HIS A 71 8.36 -9.18 25.03
C HIS A 71 7.46 -10.36 25.40
N ASP A 72 6.73 -10.92 24.43
CA ASP A 72 5.87 -12.11 24.59
C ASP A 72 6.67 -13.43 24.64
N GLY A 73 8.00 -13.36 24.69
CA GLY A 73 8.88 -14.53 24.85
C GLY A 73 9.27 -15.22 23.53
N MET A 74 9.01 -14.60 22.37
CA MET A 74 9.44 -15.14 21.09
C MET A 74 10.97 -15.09 20.96
N SER A 75 11.57 -16.17 20.45
CA SER A 75 13.01 -16.19 20.16
C SER A 75 13.42 -15.07 19.20
N LEU A 76 14.59 -14.47 19.43
CA LEU A 76 15.12 -13.38 18.61
C LEU A 76 15.25 -13.74 17.12
N ARG A 77 15.49 -15.03 16.84
CA ARG A 77 15.58 -15.55 15.47
C ARG A 77 14.22 -15.58 14.78
N LEU A 78 13.16 -15.96 15.50
CA LEU A 78 11.79 -16.02 14.95
C LEU A 78 11.18 -14.62 14.81
N SER A 79 11.41 -13.73 15.77
CA SER A 79 10.91 -12.35 15.69
C SER A 79 11.50 -11.57 14.51
N GLY A 80 12.76 -11.84 14.16
CA GLY A 80 13.39 -11.31 12.94
C GLY A 80 12.72 -11.79 11.64
N TYR A 81 12.13 -12.99 11.63
CA TYR A 81 11.40 -13.50 10.46
C TYR A 81 10.02 -12.88 10.28
N LEU A 82 9.41 -12.29 11.31
CA LEU A 82 8.08 -11.67 11.20
C LEU A 82 8.04 -10.58 10.13
N LEU A 83 9.08 -9.75 10.07
CA LEU A 83 9.19 -8.71 9.04
C LEU A 83 9.39 -9.30 7.65
N ALA A 84 10.15 -10.39 7.52
CA ALA A 84 10.33 -11.10 6.27
C ALA A 84 9.01 -11.70 5.76
N ILE A 85 8.23 -12.32 6.66
CA ILE A 85 6.90 -12.87 6.35
C ILE A 85 5.95 -11.77 5.91
N LEU A 86 5.92 -10.65 6.64
CA LEU A 86 5.09 -9.49 6.30
C LEU A 86 5.38 -8.99 4.89
N ASN A 87 6.66 -8.75 4.57
CA ASN A 87 7.05 -8.26 3.26
C ASN A 87 6.80 -9.29 2.14
N ALA A 88 7.04 -10.58 2.39
CA ALA A 88 6.78 -11.64 1.43
C ALA A 88 5.28 -11.69 1.05
N LEU A 89 4.39 -11.59 2.04
CA LEU A 89 2.96 -11.59 1.79
C LEU A 89 2.47 -10.28 1.16
N SER A 90 3.10 -9.15 1.45
CA SER A 90 2.86 -7.92 0.72
C SER A 90 3.21 -8.06 -0.77
N VAL A 91 4.31 -8.73 -1.12
CA VAL A 91 4.65 -9.01 -2.53
C VAL A 91 3.61 -9.93 -3.18
N ILE A 92 3.22 -11.02 -2.51
CA ILE A 92 2.19 -11.95 -3.01
C ILE A 92 0.87 -11.23 -3.27
N SER A 93 0.52 -10.29 -2.39
CA SER A 93 -0.70 -9.51 -2.49
C SER A 93 -0.73 -8.52 -3.65
N ILE A 94 0.33 -8.36 -4.44
CA ILE A 94 0.31 -7.53 -5.64
C ILE A 94 -0.38 -8.26 -6.81
N ILE A 95 -0.36 -9.59 -6.82
CA ILE A 95 -0.91 -10.42 -7.91
C ILE A 95 -2.45 -10.51 -7.80
N PHE A 96 -2.96 -10.59 -6.58
CA PHE A 96 -4.39 -10.73 -6.26
C PHE A 96 -5.31 -9.53 -6.61
N PRO A 97 -4.92 -8.25 -6.41
CA PRO A 97 -5.78 -7.09 -6.54
C PRO A 97 -6.20 -6.77 -7.96
N GLY A 98 -5.42 -7.18 -8.98
CA GLY A 98 -5.83 -7.03 -10.38
C GLY A 98 -7.10 -7.81 -10.65
N TRP A 99 -7.12 -9.09 -10.29
CA TRP A 99 -8.29 -9.96 -10.45
C TRP A 99 -9.49 -9.49 -9.61
N LEU A 100 -9.24 -9.06 -8.37
CA LEU A 100 -10.29 -8.64 -7.45
C LEU A 100 -10.88 -7.26 -7.83
N GLY A 101 -10.02 -6.33 -8.26
CA GLY A 101 -10.38 -5.00 -8.69
C GLY A 101 -11.17 -4.98 -10.00
N ASP A 102 -10.89 -5.90 -10.91
CA ASP A 102 -11.60 -6.04 -12.19
C ASP A 102 -13.02 -6.60 -12.01
N ARG A 103 -13.29 -7.39 -10.96
CA ARG A 103 -14.62 -7.96 -10.69
C ARG A 103 -15.49 -7.16 -9.71
N LEU A 104 -14.90 -6.65 -8.62
CA LEU A 104 -15.66 -6.02 -7.53
C LEU A 104 -15.66 -4.49 -7.60
N GLY A 105 -14.83 -3.90 -8.46
CA GLY A 105 -14.63 -2.46 -8.54
C GLY A 105 -13.61 -1.97 -7.52
N ARG A 106 -12.70 -1.10 -7.98
CA ARG A 106 -11.51 -0.64 -7.23
C ARG A 106 -11.85 -0.04 -5.87
N PHE A 107 -12.89 0.80 -5.80
CA PHE A 107 -13.33 1.44 -4.57
C PHE A 107 -13.89 0.45 -3.55
N ASN A 108 -14.68 -0.53 -3.99
CA ASN A 108 -15.23 -1.55 -3.09
C ASN A 108 -14.11 -2.36 -2.45
N VAL A 109 -13.08 -2.74 -3.24
CA VAL A 109 -11.95 -3.48 -2.70
C VAL A 109 -11.14 -2.66 -1.71
N ILE A 110 -10.91 -1.35 -1.96
CA ILE A 110 -10.26 -0.44 -0.99
C ILE A 110 -11.04 -0.44 0.33
N VAL A 111 -12.36 -0.27 0.27
CA VAL A 111 -13.22 -0.23 1.46
C VAL A 111 -13.17 -1.57 2.20
N SER A 112 -13.37 -2.70 1.51
CA SER A 112 -13.33 -4.03 2.12
C SER A 112 -11.99 -4.36 2.77
N THR A 113 -10.86 -4.08 2.10
CA THR A 113 -9.52 -4.33 2.67
C THR A 113 -9.22 -3.42 3.86
N THR A 114 -9.67 -2.17 3.82
CA THR A 114 -9.55 -1.25 4.95
C THR A 114 -10.37 -1.75 6.16
N TYR A 115 -11.62 -2.18 5.95
CA TYR A 115 -12.44 -2.75 7.02
C TYR A 115 -11.83 -4.02 7.61
N LEU A 116 -11.36 -4.94 6.77
CA LEU A 116 -10.69 -6.15 7.23
C LEU A 116 -9.46 -5.82 8.08
N THR A 117 -8.61 -4.89 7.62
CA THR A 117 -7.43 -4.46 8.40
C THR A 117 -7.84 -3.83 9.72
N SER A 118 -8.86 -2.98 9.72
CA SER A 118 -9.38 -2.30 10.92
C SER A 118 -9.91 -3.26 11.98
N ILE A 119 -10.40 -4.45 11.58
CA ILE A 119 -10.83 -5.50 12.50
C ILE A 119 -9.64 -6.35 12.95
N ILE A 120 -8.79 -6.76 12.00
CA ILE A 120 -7.66 -7.66 12.25
C ILE A 120 -6.64 -7.04 13.21
N VAL A 121 -6.38 -5.73 13.06
CA VAL A 121 -5.43 -5.02 13.91
C VAL A 121 -5.81 -5.12 15.39
N PRO A 122 -6.94 -4.58 15.88
CA PRO A 122 -7.29 -4.71 17.29
C PRO A 122 -7.54 -6.16 17.72
N ALA A 123 -8.13 -7.00 16.86
CA ALA A 123 -8.48 -8.37 17.24
C ALA A 123 -7.26 -9.27 17.50
N LEU A 124 -6.24 -9.21 16.63
CA LEU A 124 -5.08 -10.08 16.73
C LEU A 124 -3.86 -9.40 17.38
N TRP A 125 -3.71 -8.09 17.23
CA TRP A 125 -2.57 -7.38 17.84
C TRP A 125 -2.71 -7.25 19.36
N ILE A 126 -3.90 -6.90 19.84
CA ILE A 126 -4.14 -6.60 21.26
C ILE A 126 -4.38 -7.88 22.05
N SER A 127 -5.10 -8.86 21.48
CA SER A 127 -5.47 -10.09 22.18
C SER A 127 -4.49 -11.25 21.94
N GLY A 128 -3.64 -11.16 20.92
CA GLY A 128 -2.77 -12.25 20.50
C GLY A 128 -1.45 -12.29 21.27
N HIS A 129 -1.38 -13.15 22.28
CA HIS A 129 -0.12 -13.43 22.99
C HIS A 129 0.48 -14.75 22.52
N GLY A 130 1.76 -14.71 22.12
CA GLY A 130 2.54 -15.88 21.71
C GLY A 130 2.77 -16.01 20.20
N ASN A 131 3.47 -17.08 19.80
CA ASN A 131 4.07 -17.14 18.47
C ASN A 131 3.06 -17.26 17.32
N ALA A 132 2.05 -18.13 17.45
CA ALA A 132 1.11 -18.40 16.37
C ALA A 132 0.20 -17.20 16.04
N PRO A 133 -0.44 -16.51 17.02
CA PRO A 133 -1.25 -15.32 16.75
C PRO A 133 -0.47 -14.20 16.05
N LEU A 134 0.78 -13.97 16.47
CA LEU A 134 1.62 -12.93 15.87
C LEU A 134 1.99 -13.26 14.42
N ILE A 135 2.30 -14.52 14.10
CA ILE A 135 2.57 -14.95 12.72
C ILE A 135 1.34 -14.79 11.83
N VAL A 136 0.15 -15.17 12.31
CA VAL A 136 -1.10 -14.99 11.57
C VAL A 136 -1.39 -13.51 11.38
N PHE A 137 -1.16 -12.69 12.40
CA PHE A 137 -1.31 -11.25 12.34
C PHE A 137 -0.43 -10.62 11.24
N VAL A 138 0.90 -10.83 11.25
CA VAL A 138 1.76 -10.25 10.21
C VAL A 138 1.43 -10.78 8.83
N SER A 139 0.91 -12.00 8.75
CA SER A 139 0.51 -12.59 7.47
C SER A 139 -0.70 -11.88 6.86
N LEU A 140 -1.77 -11.72 7.65
CA LEU A 140 -2.99 -11.06 7.21
C LEU A 140 -2.78 -9.56 6.96
N VAL A 141 -2.02 -8.90 7.83
CA VAL A 141 -1.71 -7.48 7.68
C VAL A 141 -0.77 -7.23 6.49
N GLY A 142 0.23 -8.08 6.26
CA GLY A 142 1.10 -8.02 5.09
C GLY A 142 0.30 -8.17 3.79
N PHE A 143 -0.64 -9.12 3.74
CA PHE A 143 -1.49 -9.33 2.57
C PHE A 143 -2.47 -8.17 2.33
N THR A 144 -3.16 -7.71 3.38
CA THR A 144 -4.20 -6.68 3.23
C THR A 144 -3.61 -5.31 2.91
N SER A 145 -2.46 -4.97 3.51
CA SER A 145 -1.74 -3.72 3.22
C SER A 145 -1.20 -3.66 1.79
N GLY A 146 -0.59 -4.73 1.27
CA GLY A 146 -0.09 -4.72 -0.11
C GLY A 146 -1.23 -4.71 -1.14
N THR A 147 -2.38 -5.33 -0.83
CA THR A 147 -3.60 -5.20 -1.64
C THR A 147 -4.09 -3.76 -1.69
N PHE A 148 -4.16 -3.09 -0.52
CA PHE A 148 -4.58 -1.69 -0.41
C PHE A 148 -3.68 -0.76 -1.24
N VAL A 149 -2.36 -0.83 -1.06
CA VAL A 149 -1.39 0.02 -1.78
C VAL A 149 -1.48 -0.18 -3.29
N SER A 150 -1.62 -1.43 -3.75
CA SER A 150 -1.71 -1.75 -5.17
C SER A 150 -2.95 -1.13 -5.82
N ILE A 151 -4.11 -1.22 -5.17
CA ILE A 151 -5.37 -0.71 -5.72
C ILE A 151 -5.45 0.80 -5.64
N VAL A 152 -4.98 1.40 -4.55
CA VAL A 152 -4.93 2.86 -4.40
C VAL A 152 -4.10 3.48 -5.53
N ASN A 153 -2.92 2.92 -5.83
CA ASN A 153 -2.09 3.36 -6.95
C ASN A 153 -2.76 3.18 -8.32
N ALA A 154 -3.57 2.14 -8.50
CA ALA A 154 -4.32 1.92 -9.73
C ALA A 154 -5.56 2.83 -9.85
N ALA A 155 -6.17 3.21 -8.73
CA ALA A 155 -7.43 3.98 -8.69
C ALA A 155 -7.21 5.47 -9.01
N TYR A 156 -6.13 6.09 -8.51
CA TYR A 156 -5.87 7.52 -8.72
C TYR A 156 -5.75 7.92 -10.21
N PRO A 157 -4.94 7.24 -11.04
CA PRO A 157 -4.77 7.63 -12.45
C PRO A 157 -6.05 7.43 -13.27
N SER A 158 -6.82 6.36 -12.98
CA SER A 158 -8.09 6.12 -13.70
C SER A 158 -9.14 7.19 -13.44
N HIS A 159 -9.21 7.69 -12.21
CA HIS A 159 -10.16 8.73 -11.87
C HIS A 159 -9.77 10.08 -12.50
N LEU A 160 -8.48 10.43 -12.45
CA LEU A 160 -7.95 11.62 -13.10
C LEU A 160 -8.14 11.58 -14.62
N HIS A 161 -7.93 10.41 -15.25
CA HIS A 161 -8.19 10.24 -16.67
C HIS A 161 -9.67 10.49 -16.99
N GLN A 162 -10.61 9.82 -16.30
CA GLN A 162 -12.05 10.05 -16.52
C GLN A 162 -12.46 11.51 -16.34
N LEU A 163 -11.87 12.23 -15.38
CA LEU A 163 -12.14 13.65 -15.15
C LEU A 163 -11.60 14.56 -16.25
N VAL A 164 -10.44 14.25 -16.83
CA VAL A 164 -9.87 15.00 -17.96
C VAL A 164 -10.74 14.84 -19.21
N PHE A 165 -11.20 13.63 -19.53
CA PHE A 165 -12.08 13.41 -20.69
C PHE A 165 -13.47 14.01 -20.47
N ARG A 166 -14.03 13.91 -19.26
CA ARG A 166 -15.34 14.50 -18.94
C ARG A 166 -15.36 16.03 -19.05
N LYS A 167 -14.24 16.70 -18.75
CA LYS A 167 -14.09 18.15 -18.97
C LYS A 167 -13.85 18.53 -20.43
N ALA A 168 -13.32 17.62 -21.24
CA ALA A 168 -13.09 17.84 -22.67
C ALA A 168 -14.38 17.73 -23.50
N ASP A 169 -15.35 16.90 -23.06
CA ASP A 169 -16.64 16.72 -23.74
C ASP A 169 -17.70 17.77 -23.34
N SER A 170 -17.41 18.62 -22.34
CA SER A 170 -18.32 19.64 -21.81
C SER A 170 -18.01 21.07 -22.25
N GLY A 171 -17.11 21.26 -23.22
CA GLY A 171 -16.73 22.57 -23.78
C GLY A 171 -16.89 22.57 -25.29
#